data_AF-A0A2G8T724-F1
#
_entry.id   AF-A0A2G8T724-F1
#
_cell.length_a   1.000
_cell.length_b   1.000
_cell.length_c   1.000
_cell.angle_alpha   90.00
_cell.angle_beta   90.00
_cell.angle_gamma   90.00
#
_symmetry.space_group_name_H-M   'P 1'
#
loop_
_entity.id
_entity.type
_entity.pdbx_description
1 polymer ?
#
loop_
_entity_poly.entity_id
_entity_poly.type
_entity_poly.pdbx_seq_one_letter_code
_entity_poly.pdbx_strand_id
1 'polypeptide(L)'
;PLIEKMARKHKRPVGGSWRMDETYIKVKGVWKYLYRAVDKQGKSVDFLLTAKRDMAAAKRFFDKAMGANGDPDKVAMDKSGANKAAIDAINAGRDVPILV
;
A
#
# COMPACT_ATOMS: atom_id res chain seq x y z
N PRO A 1 14.02 -3.06 -2.14
CA PRO A 1 14.78 -3.84 -3.16
C PRO A 1 15.52 -2.94 -4.16
N LEU A 2 16.47 -3.44 -4.97
CA LEU A 2 17.19 -2.61 -5.95
C LEU A 2 16.23 -1.96 -6.98
N ILE A 3 15.29 -2.74 -7.53
CA ILE A 3 14.27 -2.25 -8.46
C ILE A 3 13.47 -1.09 -7.84
N GLU A 4 13.04 -1.26 -6.60
CA GLU A 4 12.30 -0.24 -5.87
C GLU A 4 13.12 1.04 -5.65
N LYS A 5 14.41 0.92 -5.27
CA LYS A 5 15.29 2.08 -5.10
C LYS A 5 15.45 2.85 -6.41
N MET A 6 15.57 2.15 -7.54
CA MET A 6 15.70 2.77 -8.86
C MET A 6 14.39 3.42 -9.32
N ALA A 7 13.26 2.78 -9.08
CA ALA A 7 11.94 3.33 -9.38
C ALA A 7 11.68 4.62 -8.57
N ARG A 8 12.06 4.64 -7.28
CA ARG A 8 11.90 5.81 -6.39
C ARG A 8 12.66 7.04 -6.89
N LYS A 9 13.84 6.90 -7.49
CA LYS A 9 14.64 8.04 -8.01
C LYS A 9 13.93 8.85 -9.09
N HIS A 10 13.11 8.20 -9.90
CA HIS A 10 12.41 8.82 -11.03
C HIS A 10 10.93 9.06 -10.72
N LYS A 11 10.54 8.86 -9.46
CA LYS A 11 9.15 8.89 -9.05
C LYS A 11 8.69 10.34 -8.85
N ARG A 12 7.54 10.67 -9.43
CA ARG A 12 6.85 11.95 -9.21
C ARG A 12 6.00 11.90 -7.94
N PRO A 13 5.69 13.06 -7.32
CA PRO A 13 4.71 13.15 -6.24
C PRO A 13 3.37 12.54 -6.65
N VAL A 14 2.74 11.87 -5.68
CA VAL A 14 1.44 11.20 -5.84
C VAL A 14 0.33 12.03 -5.19
N GLY A 15 -0.90 11.92 -5.70
CA GLY A 15 -2.06 12.57 -5.09
C GLY A 15 -2.56 11.86 -3.82
N GLY A 16 -3.43 12.53 -3.05
CA GLY A 16 -3.97 12.00 -1.78
C GLY A 16 -5.08 10.94 -1.91
N SER A 17 -5.56 10.65 -3.12
CA SER A 17 -6.52 9.55 -3.35
C SER A 17 -5.82 8.34 -3.95
N TRP A 18 -5.75 7.26 -3.16
CA TRP A 18 -5.07 6.02 -3.51
C TRP A 18 -6.08 4.92 -3.82
N ARG A 19 -5.70 4.03 -4.74
CA ARG A 19 -6.32 2.72 -4.96
C ARG A 19 -5.30 1.66 -4.62
N MET A 20 -5.61 0.81 -3.67
CA MET A 20 -4.79 -0.30 -3.23
C MET A 20 -5.41 -1.62 -3.67
N ASP A 21 -4.58 -2.52 -4.15
CA ASP A 21 -4.97 -3.91 -4.40
C ASP A 21 -3.89 -4.87 -3.90
N GLU A 22 -4.33 -6.11 -3.70
CA GLU A 22 -3.48 -7.23 -3.32
C GLU A 22 -3.64 -8.34 -4.35
N THR A 23 -2.52 -8.86 -4.85
CA THR A 23 -2.50 -9.96 -5.81
C THR A 23 -1.40 -10.96 -5.46
N TYR A 24 -1.46 -12.16 -6.02
CA TYR A 24 -0.44 -13.19 -5.83
C TYR A 24 0.43 -13.29 -7.09
N ILE A 25 1.75 -13.27 -6.91
CA ILE A 25 2.72 -13.37 -8.02
C ILE A 25 3.73 -14.48 -7.72
N LYS A 26 4.23 -15.13 -8.77
CA LYS A 26 5.24 -16.19 -8.65
C LYS A 26 6.63 -15.57 -8.80
N VAL A 27 7.45 -15.65 -7.76
CA VAL A 27 8.83 -15.14 -7.75
C VAL A 27 9.78 -16.30 -7.54
N LYS A 28 10.61 -16.60 -8.55
CA LYS A 28 11.53 -17.75 -8.56
C LYS A 28 10.84 -19.07 -8.19
N GLY A 29 9.66 -19.31 -8.74
CA GLY A 29 8.90 -20.53 -8.49
C GLY A 29 8.01 -20.50 -7.24
N VAL A 30 8.16 -19.51 -6.34
CA VAL A 30 7.41 -19.43 -5.08
C VAL A 30 6.32 -18.37 -5.17
N TRP A 31 5.08 -18.72 -4.78
CA TRP A 31 3.98 -17.77 -4.69
C TRP A 31 4.17 -16.80 -3.53
N LYS A 32 3.95 -15.52 -3.79
CA LYS A 32 4.03 -14.42 -2.83
C LYS A 32 2.90 -13.43 -3.04
N TYR A 33 2.51 -12.73 -1.98
CA TYR A 33 1.51 -11.68 -2.05
C TYR A 33 2.19 -10.35 -2.33
N LEU A 34 1.68 -9.65 -3.34
CA LEU A 34 2.06 -8.31 -3.75
C LEU A 34 0.94 -7.35 -3.36
N TYR A 35 1.23 -6.51 -2.36
CA TYR A 35 0.47 -5.30 -2.10
C TYR A 35 0.96 -4.21 -3.02
N ARG A 36 0.05 -3.48 -3.66
CA ARG A 36 0.39 -2.32 -4.49
C ARG A 36 -0.66 -1.23 -4.36
N ALA A 37 -0.25 0.02 -4.55
CA ALA A 37 -1.17 1.13 -4.67
C ALA A 37 -0.78 2.10 -5.78
N VAL A 38 -1.78 2.73 -6.37
CA VAL A 38 -1.66 3.79 -7.37
C VAL A 38 -2.54 4.98 -6.98
N ASP A 39 -2.16 6.18 -7.39
CA ASP A 39 -3.00 7.35 -7.18
C ASP A 39 -4.10 7.46 -8.26
N LYS A 40 -4.98 8.45 -8.10
CA LYS A 40 -6.06 8.73 -9.08
C LYS A 40 -5.55 8.97 -10.51
N GLN A 41 -4.32 9.46 -10.68
CA GLN A 41 -3.68 9.72 -11.98
C GLN A 41 -2.91 8.50 -12.51
N GLY A 42 -2.95 7.37 -11.81
CA GLY A 42 -2.24 6.15 -12.19
C GLY A 42 -0.77 6.12 -11.79
N LYS A 43 -0.29 7.09 -11.01
CA LYS A 43 1.09 7.09 -10.51
C LYS A 43 1.23 6.04 -9.41
N SER A 44 2.26 5.21 -9.49
CA SER A 44 2.52 4.20 -8.46
C SER A 44 2.84 4.85 -7.11
N VAL A 45 2.06 4.54 -6.08
CA VAL A 45 2.28 5.00 -4.71
C VAL A 45 3.39 4.16 -4.08
N ASP A 46 3.15 2.88 -3.90
CA ASP A 46 4.20 1.96 -3.47
C ASP A 46 3.78 0.50 -3.74
N PHE A 47 4.72 -0.42 -3.50
CA PHE A 47 4.47 -1.86 -3.50
C PHE A 47 5.21 -2.55 -2.36
N LEU A 48 4.67 -3.68 -1.91
CA LEU A 48 5.29 -4.55 -0.92
C LEU A 48 5.05 -6.02 -1.26
N LEU A 49 6.14 -6.78 -1.32
CA LEU A 49 6.09 -8.22 -1.50
C LEU A 49 6.24 -8.92 -0.13
N THR A 50 5.35 -9.85 0.17
CA THR A 50 5.33 -10.61 1.42
C THR A 50 4.99 -12.08 1.17
N ALA A 51 5.34 -12.93 2.13
CA ALA A 51 4.99 -14.34 2.11
C ALA A 51 3.56 -14.60 2.59
N LYS A 52 2.99 -13.71 3.42
CA LYS A 52 1.69 -13.89 4.06
C LYS A 52 0.72 -12.77 3.70
N ARG A 53 -0.55 -13.15 3.55
CA ARG A 53 -1.70 -12.24 3.46
C ARG A 53 -2.31 -12.08 4.84
N ASP A 54 -1.90 -11.05 5.57
CA ASP A 54 -2.40 -10.77 6.91
C ASP A 54 -2.43 -9.26 7.19
N MET A 55 -3.08 -8.89 8.30
CA MET A 55 -3.19 -7.50 8.73
C MET A 55 -1.81 -6.86 8.96
N ALA A 56 -0.82 -7.62 9.45
CA ALA A 56 0.51 -7.10 9.71
C ALA A 56 1.22 -6.70 8.40
N ALA A 57 1.07 -7.49 7.34
CA ALA A 57 1.56 -7.17 6.01
C ALA A 57 0.86 -5.95 5.41
N ALA A 58 -0.46 -5.86 5.52
CA ALA A 58 -1.23 -4.71 5.06
C ALA A 58 -0.83 -3.43 5.81
N LYS A 59 -0.71 -3.47 7.15
CA LYS A 59 -0.24 -2.34 7.96
C LYS A 59 1.17 -1.92 7.56
N ARG A 60 2.08 -2.89 7.40
CA ARG A 60 3.46 -2.61 6.97
C ARG A 60 3.51 -1.98 5.58
N PHE A 61 2.61 -2.35 4.67
CA PHE A 61 2.48 -1.68 3.38
C PHE A 61 2.06 -0.22 3.54
N PHE A 62 1.04 0.06 4.35
CA PHE A 62 0.58 1.43 4.61
C PHE A 62 1.65 2.29 5.28
N ASP A 63 2.27 1.82 6.37
CA ASP A 63 3.32 2.54 7.07
C ASP A 63 4.46 2.92 6.11
N LYS A 64 4.86 1.98 5.24
CA LYS A 64 5.88 2.19 4.22
C LYS A 64 5.45 3.19 3.15
N ALA A 65 4.22 3.09 2.66
CA ALA A 65 3.68 3.96 1.63
C ALA A 65 3.52 5.40 2.13
N MET A 66 2.96 5.57 3.33
CA MET A 66 2.76 6.88 3.97
C MET A 66 4.10 7.54 4.31
N GLY A 67 5.04 6.78 4.91
CA GLY A 67 6.38 7.30 5.22
C GLY A 67 7.17 7.78 3.99
N ALA A 68 6.85 7.28 2.79
CA ALA A 68 7.53 7.67 1.55
C ALA A 68 6.77 8.74 0.75
N ASN A 69 5.48 8.93 0.98
CA ASN A 69 4.61 9.72 0.09
C ASN A 69 3.74 10.77 0.81
N GLY A 70 3.77 10.79 2.14
CA GLY A 70 2.77 11.49 2.93
C GLY A 70 1.49 10.67 3.08
N ASP A 71 0.59 11.18 3.91
CA ASP A 71 -0.67 10.52 4.22
C ASP A 71 -1.71 10.74 3.11
N PRO A 72 -2.50 9.71 2.75
CA PRO A 72 -3.61 9.86 1.84
C PRO A 72 -4.85 10.46 2.53
N ASP A 73 -5.65 11.19 1.77
CA ASP A 73 -6.99 11.60 2.17
C ASP A 73 -7.99 10.43 2.07
N LYS A 74 -7.80 9.58 1.05
CA LYS A 74 -8.70 8.46 0.75
C LYS A 74 -7.96 7.26 0.18
N VAL A 75 -8.31 6.06 0.63
CA VAL A 75 -7.82 4.79 0.09
C VAL A 75 -8.99 3.89 -0.33
N ALA A 76 -9.15 3.66 -1.63
CA ALA A 76 -10.04 2.62 -2.11
C ALA A 76 -9.31 1.27 -2.12
N MET A 77 -9.95 0.22 -1.60
CA MET A 77 -9.38 -1.13 -1.52
C MET A 77 -10.46 -2.20 -1.76
N ASP A 78 -10.03 -3.42 -2.03
CA ASP A 78 -10.93 -4.57 -2.07
C ASP A 78 -11.55 -4.84 -0.68
N LYS A 79 -12.62 -5.65 -0.63
CA LYS A 79 -13.30 -6.02 0.63
C LYS A 79 -12.47 -7.02 1.48
N SER A 80 -11.15 -6.93 1.45
CA SER A 80 -10.26 -7.74 2.28
C SER A 80 -10.35 -7.29 3.74
N GLY A 81 -10.71 -8.21 4.63
CA GLY A 81 -10.76 -7.94 6.08
C GLY A 81 -9.41 -7.49 6.65
N ALA A 82 -8.29 -8.00 6.11
CA ALA A 82 -6.95 -7.60 6.54
C ALA A 82 -6.62 -6.14 6.18
N ASN A 83 -7.02 -5.69 4.98
CA ASN A 83 -6.79 -4.31 4.53
C ASN A 83 -7.62 -3.32 5.34
N LYS A 84 -8.90 -3.68 5.57
CA LYS A 84 -9.81 -2.87 6.39
C LYS A 84 -9.33 -2.77 7.83
N ALA A 85 -8.99 -3.89 8.47
CA ALA A 85 -8.45 -3.92 9.82
C ALA A 85 -7.16 -3.09 9.95
N ALA A 86 -6.28 -3.14 8.94
CA ALA A 86 -5.06 -2.35 8.94
C ALA A 86 -5.33 -0.84 8.89
N ILE A 87 -6.24 -0.35 8.03
CA ILE A 87 -6.61 1.08 8.02
C ILE A 87 -7.34 1.47 9.30
N ASP A 88 -8.24 0.64 9.82
CA ASP A 88 -8.95 0.96 11.06
C ASP A 88 -7.98 1.10 12.23
N ALA A 89 -6.95 0.23 12.30
CA ALA A 89 -5.88 0.36 13.29
C ALA A 89 -5.00 1.61 13.09
N ILE A 90 -4.78 2.04 11.84
CA ILE A 90 -4.07 3.29 11.55
C ILE A 90 -4.92 4.51 11.96
N ASN A 91 -6.22 4.50 11.65
CA ASN A 91 -7.14 5.58 11.97
C ASN A 91 -7.39 5.72 13.48
N ALA A 92 -7.26 4.65 14.25
CA ALA A 92 -7.44 4.69 15.71
C ALA A 92 -6.52 5.69 16.44
N GLY A 93 -5.38 6.06 15.84
CA GLY A 93 -4.43 7.03 16.38
C GLY A 93 -4.41 8.39 15.67
N ARG A 94 -5.40 8.70 14.83
CA ARG A 94 -5.42 9.91 13.99
C ARG A 94 -6.59 10.82 14.35
N ASP A 95 -6.34 12.12 14.42
CA ASP A 95 -7.39 13.13 14.58
C ASP A 95 -8.29 13.25 13.34
N VAL A 96 -7.68 13.12 12.16
CA VAL A 96 -8.38 13.09 10.86
C VAL A 96 -8.24 11.69 10.25
N PRO A 97 -9.34 10.92 10.14
CA PRO A 97 -9.29 9.57 9.62
C PRO A 97 -9.14 9.56 8.10
N ILE A 98 -8.40 8.57 7.60
CA ILE A 98 -8.30 8.24 6.18
C ILE A 98 -9.65 7.66 5.73
N LEU A 99 -10.22 8.21 4.67
CA LEU A 99 -11.48 7.71 4.10
C LEU A 99 -11.24 6.39 3.37
N VAL A 100 -12.13 5.42 3.53
CA VAL A 100 -12.07 4.10 2.87
C VAL A 100 -13.29 3.88 2.01
#